data_AF-G7W1U9-F1
#
_entry.id   AF-G7W1U9-F1
#
_cell.length_a   1.000
_cell.length_b   1.000
_cell.length_c   1.000
_cell.angle_alpha   90.00
_cell.angle_beta   90.00
_cell.angle_gamma   90.00
#
_symmetry.space_group_name_H-M   'P 1'
#
loop_
_entity.id
_entity.type
_entity.pdbx_description
1 polymer ?
#
loop_
_entity_poly.entity_id
_entity_poly.type
_entity_poly.pdbx_seq_one_letter_code
_entity_poly.pdbx_strand_id
1 'polypeptide(L)'
;MATFAERFKMLREERGWTQEQAAERLKISRSTIAGYESDKKGRTPRKETIDKIATLFGVSIDFLLGRINEEYSGQYSDSRKYFRASAVTGEAGPLGEITEQPLSRRFMRADARKNYSHLLAVARDVVTEHGADASMRDIARRADVGLATLLRHFPTREALFEALLRMNVDALTQQAAELETSKPPDEALVSWFREGVAFFHSYSGVCALMASAHADPDSALHASSSAVRSAGARLLLRAQAEGTARADMDGVDLFALMSGLGWLVGQPGFAPRGDHLFHVITSAILINRPSNGVKKATC
;
A
#
# COMPACT_ATOMS: atom_id res chain seq x y z
N MET A 1 33.68 0.47 -2.31
CA MET A 1 32.44 0.76 -3.05
C MET A 1 32.82 1.67 -4.19
N ALA A 2 32.35 1.38 -5.42
CA ALA A 2 32.76 2.14 -6.59
C ALA A 2 32.36 3.61 -6.47
N THR A 3 33.30 4.53 -6.71
CA THR A 3 33.12 5.97 -6.57
C THR A 3 32.21 6.53 -7.65
N PHE A 4 31.72 7.76 -7.44
CA PHE A 4 30.97 8.48 -8.48
C PHE A 4 31.75 8.58 -9.80
N ALA A 5 33.07 8.81 -9.72
CA ALA A 5 33.93 8.93 -10.89
C ALA A 5 33.99 7.59 -11.66
N GLU A 6 34.14 6.48 -10.95
CA GLU A 6 34.19 5.13 -11.54
C GLU A 6 32.87 4.77 -12.23
N ARG A 7 31.73 5.03 -11.59
CA ARG A 7 30.41 4.71 -12.16
C ARG A 7 30.02 5.61 -13.31
N PHE A 8 30.32 6.90 -13.21
CA PHE A 8 30.06 7.83 -14.30
C PHE A 8 30.88 7.47 -15.54
N LYS A 9 32.15 7.11 -15.35
CA LYS A 9 33.02 6.64 -16.42
C LYS A 9 32.51 5.34 -17.05
N MET A 10 32.14 4.36 -16.23
CA MET A 10 31.57 3.08 -16.66
C MET A 10 30.34 3.29 -17.55
N LEU A 11 29.36 4.07 -17.08
CA LEU A 11 28.12 4.37 -17.80
C LEU A 11 28.36 5.05 -19.16
N ARG A 12 29.36 5.93 -19.24
CA ARG A 12 29.74 6.57 -20.49
C ARG A 12 30.34 5.56 -21.48
N GLU A 13 31.23 4.69 -20.99
CA GLU A 13 31.93 3.69 -21.80
C GLU A 13 31.00 2.58 -22.31
N GLU A 14 30.04 2.13 -21.49
CA GLU A 14 28.99 1.19 -21.91
C GLU A 14 28.13 1.71 -23.06
N ARG A 15 27.91 3.03 -23.12
CA ARG A 15 27.21 3.67 -24.24
C ARG A 15 28.11 4.01 -25.43
N GLY A 16 29.40 3.69 -25.36
CA GLY A 16 30.38 3.99 -26.39
C GLY A 16 30.62 5.49 -26.61
N TRP A 17 30.31 6.33 -25.62
CA TRP A 17 30.40 7.79 -25.77
C TRP A 17 31.80 8.32 -25.45
N THR A 18 32.29 9.26 -26.25
CA THR A 18 33.48 10.05 -25.89
C THR A 18 33.14 11.09 -24.81
N GLN A 19 34.15 11.59 -24.10
CA GLN A 19 33.94 12.69 -23.13
C GLN A 19 33.34 13.94 -23.78
N GLU A 20 33.67 14.20 -25.06
CA GLU A 20 33.10 15.30 -25.86
C GLU A 20 31.58 15.09 -26.10
N GLN A 21 31.16 13.87 -26.42
CA GLN A 21 29.76 13.52 -26.65
C GLN A 21 28.91 13.55 -25.37
N ALA A 22 29.50 13.22 -24.22
CA ALA A 22 28.86 13.34 -22.92
C ALA A 22 28.75 14.81 -22.48
N ALA A 23 29.78 15.61 -22.75
CA ALA A 23 29.81 17.04 -22.49
C ALA A 23 28.70 17.78 -23.25
N GLU A 24 28.55 17.49 -24.55
CA GLU A 24 27.50 18.06 -25.40
C GLU A 24 26.08 17.76 -24.87
N ARG A 25 25.82 16.51 -24.48
CA ARG A 25 24.51 16.07 -23.95
C ARG A 25 24.19 16.67 -22.58
N LEU A 26 25.20 16.82 -21.73
CA LEU A 26 25.05 17.43 -20.40
C LEU A 26 25.13 18.96 -20.44
N LYS A 27 25.42 19.55 -21.60
CA LYS A 27 25.63 20.99 -21.80
C LYS A 27 26.67 21.59 -20.84
N ILE A 28 27.76 20.86 -20.62
CA ILE A 28 28.91 21.27 -19.81
C ILE A 28 30.20 21.07 -20.59
N SER A 29 31.32 21.65 -20.16
CA SER A 29 32.57 21.51 -20.90
C SER A 29 33.14 20.08 -20.78
N ARG A 30 33.85 19.63 -21.82
CA ARG A 30 34.60 18.36 -21.79
C ARG A 30 35.65 18.33 -20.68
N SER A 31 36.24 19.48 -20.34
CA SER A 31 37.13 19.60 -19.17
C SER A 31 36.41 19.35 -17.84
N THR A 32 35.12 19.67 -17.72
CA THR A 32 34.29 19.32 -16.55
C THR A 32 34.01 17.82 -16.49
N ILE A 33 33.70 17.17 -17.61
CA ILE A 33 33.51 15.70 -17.70
C ILE A 33 34.80 14.97 -17.28
N ALA A 34 35.94 15.36 -17.83
CA ALA A 34 37.24 14.79 -17.46
C ALA A 34 37.55 14.99 -15.97
N GLY A 35 37.11 16.12 -15.39
CA GLY A 35 37.23 16.39 -13.96
C GLY A 35 36.34 15.49 -13.09
N TYR A 36 35.16 15.10 -13.57
CA TYR A 36 34.24 14.18 -12.90
C TYR A 36 34.72 12.73 -12.93
N GLU A 37 35.40 12.33 -14.00
CA GLU A 37 35.97 10.98 -14.15
C GLU A 37 37.36 10.84 -13.50
N SER A 38 37.96 11.94 -13.08
CA SER A 38 39.21 11.89 -12.32
C SER A 38 38.91 11.65 -10.84
N ASP A 39 39.51 10.61 -10.26
CA ASP A 39 39.35 10.22 -8.85
C ASP A 39 40.03 11.21 -7.86
N LYS A 40 40.34 12.43 -8.33
CA LYS A 40 40.88 13.51 -7.50
C LYS A 40 39.76 14.05 -6.61
N LYS A 41 39.83 13.70 -5.32
CA LYS A 41 39.00 14.23 -4.22
C LYS A 41 38.69 15.72 -4.43
N GLY A 42 37.42 16.05 -4.67
CA GLY A 42 36.93 17.43 -4.58
C GLY A 42 36.07 17.94 -5.73
N ARG A 43 35.79 17.15 -6.78
CA ARG A 43 34.87 17.55 -7.86
C ARG A 43 33.64 16.65 -7.98
N THR A 44 32.93 16.48 -6.87
CA THR A 44 31.56 15.97 -6.94
C THR A 44 30.70 17.01 -7.66
N PRO A 45 29.95 16.63 -8.72
CA PRO A 45 29.09 17.58 -9.41
C PRO A 45 28.07 18.18 -8.44
N ARG A 46 27.59 19.39 -8.75
CA ARG A 46 26.47 19.96 -8.02
C ARG A 46 25.25 19.05 -8.20
N LYS A 47 24.34 19.06 -7.23
CA LYS A 47 23.11 18.25 -7.23
C LYS A 47 22.37 18.29 -8.58
N GLU A 48 22.22 19.48 -9.16
CA GLU A 48 21.58 19.66 -10.47
C GLU A 48 22.28 18.89 -11.61
N THR A 49 23.61 18.83 -11.59
CA THR A 49 24.39 18.08 -12.57
C THR A 49 24.30 16.58 -12.31
N ILE A 50 24.25 16.14 -11.05
CA ILE A 50 24.04 14.73 -10.68
C ILE A 50 22.67 14.27 -11.18
N ASP A 51 21.61 15.07 -10.98
CA ASP A 51 20.26 14.77 -11.46
C ASP A 51 20.21 14.65 -12.98
N LYS A 52 20.90 15.56 -13.70
CA LYS A 52 21.03 15.50 -15.16
C LYS A 52 21.75 14.24 -15.63
N ILE A 53 22.82 13.84 -14.94
CA ILE A 53 23.57 12.62 -15.25
C ILE A 53 22.71 11.39 -14.97
N ALA A 54 22.10 11.28 -13.80
CA ALA A 54 21.22 10.18 -13.44
C ALA A 54 20.08 10.02 -14.46
N THR A 55 19.46 11.12 -14.86
CA THR A 55 18.41 11.15 -15.89
C THR A 55 18.94 10.75 -17.26
N LEU A 56 20.08 11.30 -17.68
CA LEU A 56 20.68 11.00 -18.99
C LEU A 56 21.03 9.53 -19.14
N PHE A 57 21.56 8.90 -18.07
CA PHE A 57 21.98 7.51 -18.07
C PHE A 57 20.86 6.55 -17.65
N GLY A 58 19.74 7.04 -17.14
CA GLY A 58 18.60 6.22 -16.69
C GLY A 58 18.91 5.42 -15.43
N VAL A 59 19.77 5.96 -14.56
CA VAL A 59 20.23 5.31 -13.32
C VAL A 59 19.78 6.11 -12.09
N SER A 60 19.75 5.46 -10.92
CA SER A 60 19.45 6.17 -9.69
C SER A 60 20.63 7.03 -9.23
N ILE A 61 20.32 8.14 -8.53
CA ILE A 61 21.34 9.00 -7.92
C ILE A 61 22.17 8.22 -6.90
N ASP A 62 21.53 7.32 -6.14
CA ASP A 62 22.23 6.53 -5.13
C ASP A 62 23.16 5.49 -5.75
N PHE A 63 22.82 4.94 -6.92
CA PHE A 63 23.74 4.13 -7.71
C PHE A 63 24.92 4.98 -8.18
N LEU A 64 24.65 6.11 -8.83
CA LEU A 64 25.67 7.01 -9.37
C LEU A 64 26.62 7.54 -8.29
N LEU A 65 26.15 7.74 -7.06
CA LEU A 65 26.98 8.17 -5.92
C LEU A 65 27.68 7.02 -5.17
N GLY A 66 27.55 5.77 -5.64
CA GLY A 66 28.21 4.62 -5.03
C GLY A 66 27.60 4.16 -3.70
N ARG A 67 26.37 4.57 -3.39
CA ARG A 67 25.66 4.22 -2.15
C ARG A 67 24.97 2.86 -2.22
N ILE A 68 24.74 2.35 -3.43
CA ILE A 68 24.17 1.03 -3.71
C ILE A 68 24.96 0.36 -4.86
N ASN A 69 25.02 -0.97 -4.89
CA ASN A 69 25.83 -1.72 -5.85
C ASN A 69 25.07 -2.29 -7.05
N GLU A 70 23.75 -2.42 -6.98
CA GLU A 70 22.94 -3.06 -8.04
C GLU A 70 22.20 -2.02 -8.89
N GLU A 71 22.24 -2.24 -10.21
CA GLU A 71 21.75 -1.34 -11.25
C GLU A 71 20.33 -1.79 -11.67
N TYR A 72 19.31 -0.96 -11.45
CA TYR A 72 17.94 -1.22 -11.90
C TYR A 72 17.70 -0.50 -13.23
N SER A 73 17.50 -1.26 -14.30
CA SER A 73 17.25 -0.78 -15.66
C SER A 73 15.75 -0.49 -15.88
N GLY A 74 15.35 0.77 -15.78
CA GLY A 74 13.97 1.20 -16.10
C GLY A 74 13.90 2.72 -16.33
N GLN A 75 13.62 3.11 -17.57
CA GLN A 75 13.79 4.47 -18.11
C GLN A 75 12.95 5.55 -17.39
N TYR A 76 13.62 6.66 -17.04
CA TYR A 76 13.12 7.80 -16.26
C TYR A 76 12.55 8.88 -17.19
N SER A 77 11.27 9.28 -17.05
CA SER A 77 10.73 10.47 -17.73
C SER A 77 10.00 11.43 -16.77
N ASP A 78 10.60 12.61 -16.66
CA ASP A 78 10.06 13.91 -16.28
C ASP A 78 9.71 14.19 -14.79
N SER A 79 10.60 14.95 -14.13
CA SER A 79 10.47 15.44 -12.75
C SER A 79 10.58 16.96 -12.71
N ARG A 80 9.58 17.65 -13.25
CA ARG A 80 9.35 19.08 -12.99
C ARG A 80 8.22 19.22 -11.98
N LYS A 81 8.51 19.17 -10.67
CA LYS A 81 7.63 19.80 -9.65
C LYS A 81 8.13 19.92 -8.21
N TYR A 82 9.30 19.40 -7.82
CA TYR A 82 9.75 19.53 -6.42
C TYR A 82 10.83 20.60 -6.23
N PHE A 83 10.48 21.88 -6.38
CA PHE A 83 11.21 22.93 -5.64
C PHE A 83 10.36 24.20 -5.48
N ARG A 84 9.57 24.27 -4.41
CA ARG A 84 9.27 25.56 -3.76
C ARG A 84 8.97 25.36 -2.26
N ALA A 85 9.58 26.25 -1.47
CA ALA A 85 9.58 26.39 -0.01
C ALA A 85 10.38 25.29 0.74
N SER A 86 11.47 25.54 1.47
CA SER A 86 11.84 26.72 2.24
C SER A 86 13.34 27.00 2.15
N ALA A 87 13.66 28.26 1.84
CA ALA A 87 14.92 28.92 2.14
C ALA A 87 14.57 30.24 2.85
N VAL A 88 15.57 30.81 3.51
CA VAL A 88 15.62 32.05 4.33
C VAL A 88 15.35 31.75 5.82
N THR A 89 16.26 31.89 6.78
CA THR A 89 17.61 32.54 6.95
C THR A 89 18.15 32.01 8.30
N GLY A 90 19.42 31.90 8.64
CA GLY A 90 20.70 32.37 8.14
C GLY A 90 21.77 32.10 9.22
N GLU A 91 23.02 32.33 8.85
CA GLU A 91 24.25 32.33 9.67
C GLU A 91 25.12 31.06 9.71
N ALA A 92 26.39 31.30 9.38
CA ALA A 92 27.49 30.39 9.21
C ALA A 92 28.32 30.30 10.49
N GLY A 93 28.72 29.08 10.88
CA GLY A 93 29.69 28.79 11.94
C GLY A 93 30.55 27.56 11.54
N PRO A 94 31.78 27.42 12.06
CA PRO A 94 32.85 26.68 11.39
C PRO A 94 32.73 25.15 11.52
N LEU A 95 33.41 24.49 10.57
CA LEU A 95 33.52 23.04 10.34
C LEU A 95 33.76 22.23 11.63
N GLY A 96 32.68 21.69 12.19
CA GLY A 96 32.70 20.59 13.15
C GLY A 96 32.44 19.27 12.44
N GLU A 97 33.28 18.28 12.72
CA GLU A 97 33.23 16.89 12.28
C GLU A 97 31.81 16.31 12.33
N ILE A 98 31.15 16.14 11.19
CA ILE A 98 29.85 15.47 11.11
C ILE A 98 30.13 13.96 11.15
N THR A 99 30.08 13.40 12.34
CA THR A 99 29.83 11.98 12.53
C THR A 99 28.46 11.66 11.93
N GLU A 100 28.44 11.11 10.70
CA GLU A 100 27.22 10.55 10.11
C GLU A 100 26.80 9.29 10.90
N GLN A 101 26.02 9.49 11.97
CA GLN A 101 25.24 8.43 12.62
C GLN A 101 23.72 8.71 12.46
N PRO A 102 22.85 7.79 12.89
CA PRO A 102 21.98 6.87 12.15
C PRO A 102 20.65 7.47 11.64
N LEU A 103 20.52 8.80 11.64
CA LEU A 103 19.26 9.48 11.35
C LEU A 103 18.85 9.38 9.87
N SER A 104 19.79 9.55 8.93
CA SER A 104 19.49 9.54 7.48
C SER A 104 18.89 8.20 6.99
N ARG A 105 19.40 7.08 7.49
CA ARG A 105 18.91 5.73 7.15
C ARG A 105 17.53 5.42 7.75
N ARG A 106 17.21 6.00 8.92
CA ARG A 106 15.92 5.86 9.59
C ARG A 106 14.85 6.74 8.94
N PHE A 107 15.21 7.96 8.55
CA PHE A 107 14.34 8.87 7.79
C PHE A 107 13.98 8.31 6.41
N MET A 108 14.96 7.83 5.62
CA MET A 108 14.67 7.23 4.30
C MET A 108 13.80 5.98 4.37
N ARG A 109 13.93 5.15 5.42
CA ARG A 109 13.05 3.99 5.64
C ARG A 109 11.64 4.42 6.05
N ALA A 110 11.51 5.48 6.85
CA ALA A 110 10.23 6.04 7.23
C ALA A 110 9.49 6.64 6.02
N ASP A 111 10.21 7.33 5.13
CA ASP A 111 9.66 7.92 3.91
C ASP A 111 9.27 6.84 2.89
N ALA A 112 10.10 5.80 2.70
CA ALA A 112 9.75 4.66 1.87
C ALA A 112 8.51 3.90 2.38
N ARG A 113 8.37 3.77 3.71
CA ARG A 113 7.20 3.14 4.33
C ARG A 113 5.95 4.01 4.20
N LYS A 114 6.07 5.33 4.39
CA LYS A 114 4.97 6.27 4.13
C LYS A 114 4.53 6.24 2.67
N ASN A 115 5.47 6.18 1.73
CA ASN A 115 5.17 6.09 0.31
C ASN A 115 4.44 4.78 -0.03
N TYR A 116 4.90 3.65 0.53
CA TYR A 116 4.22 2.37 0.39
C TYR A 116 2.79 2.37 0.95
N SER A 117 2.61 2.90 2.17
CA SER A 117 1.28 3.03 2.78
C SER A 117 0.35 3.95 1.99
N HIS A 118 0.88 5.05 1.44
CA HIS A 118 0.11 5.95 0.58
C HIS A 118 -0.34 5.25 -0.71
N LEU A 119 0.56 4.51 -1.36
CA LEU A 119 0.24 3.74 -2.57
C LEU A 119 -0.85 2.70 -2.29
N LEU A 120 -0.77 1.97 -1.18
CA LEU A 120 -1.82 1.01 -0.80
C LEU A 120 -3.15 1.68 -0.50
N ALA A 121 -3.15 2.83 0.18
CA ALA A 121 -4.38 3.56 0.47
C ALA A 121 -5.09 4.01 -0.82
N VAL A 122 -4.33 4.60 -1.76
CA VAL A 122 -4.88 5.01 -3.06
C VAL A 122 -5.32 3.81 -3.89
N ALA A 123 -4.52 2.75 -3.91
CA ALA A 123 -4.87 1.53 -4.63
C ALA A 123 -6.16 0.92 -4.08
N ARG A 124 -6.35 0.89 -2.75
CA ARG A 124 -7.59 0.45 -2.12
C ARG A 124 -8.78 1.24 -2.65
N ASP A 125 -8.70 2.57 -2.66
CA ASP A 125 -9.83 3.40 -3.08
C ASP A 125 -10.20 3.15 -4.55
N VAL A 126 -9.20 3.02 -5.43
CA VAL A 126 -9.42 2.66 -6.85
C VAL A 126 -10.03 1.26 -7.00
N VAL A 127 -9.60 0.29 -6.19
CA VAL A 127 -10.13 -1.07 -6.21
C VAL A 127 -11.55 -1.13 -5.64
N THR A 128 -11.88 -0.32 -4.64
CA THR A 128 -13.26 -0.21 -4.16
C THR A 128 -14.19 0.36 -5.24
N GLU A 129 -13.71 1.30 -6.06
CA GLU A 129 -14.50 1.89 -7.14
C GLU A 129 -14.65 0.98 -8.37
N HIS A 130 -13.59 0.25 -8.73
CA HIS A 130 -13.51 -0.45 -10.01
C HIS A 130 -13.32 -1.98 -9.88
N GLY A 131 -13.26 -2.51 -8.66
CA GLY A 131 -13.07 -3.93 -8.39
C GLY A 131 -11.89 -4.53 -9.14
N ALA A 132 -12.15 -5.69 -9.77
CA ALA A 132 -11.17 -6.42 -10.57
C ALA A 132 -10.75 -5.73 -11.88
N ASP A 133 -11.35 -4.59 -12.24
CA ASP A 133 -11.00 -3.80 -13.42
C ASP A 133 -10.09 -2.60 -13.08
N ALA A 134 -9.72 -2.42 -11.81
CA ALA A 134 -8.83 -1.36 -11.34
C ALA A 134 -7.49 -1.28 -12.11
N SER A 135 -7.23 -0.13 -12.75
CA SER A 135 -6.05 0.06 -13.60
C SER A 135 -4.81 0.46 -12.79
N MET A 136 -3.71 -0.29 -12.94
CA MET A 136 -2.40 0.07 -12.36
C MET A 136 -1.95 1.49 -12.76
N ARG A 137 -2.27 1.92 -13.99
CA ARG A 137 -1.97 3.28 -14.45
C ARG A 137 -2.83 4.33 -13.74
N ASP A 138 -4.10 4.03 -13.49
CA ASP A 138 -4.97 4.95 -12.77
C ASP A 138 -4.54 5.09 -11.30
N ILE A 139 -4.15 3.98 -10.66
CA ILE A 139 -3.61 3.98 -9.31
C ILE A 139 -2.36 4.84 -9.22
N ALA A 140 -1.39 4.65 -10.12
CA ALA A 140 -0.17 5.45 -10.14
C ALA A 140 -0.48 6.96 -10.31
N ARG A 141 -1.40 7.28 -11.22
CA ARG A 141 -1.85 8.66 -11.46
C ARG A 141 -2.52 9.28 -10.23
N ARG A 142 -3.44 8.57 -9.57
CA ARG A 142 -4.14 9.08 -8.37
C ARG A 142 -3.21 9.19 -7.16
N ALA A 143 -2.17 8.38 -7.10
CA ALA A 143 -1.15 8.43 -6.05
C ALA A 143 -0.04 9.45 -6.33
N ASP A 144 -0.16 10.22 -7.43
CA ASP A 144 0.85 11.19 -7.88
C ASP A 144 2.26 10.58 -8.02
N VAL A 145 2.34 9.33 -8.51
CA VAL A 145 3.61 8.64 -8.79
C VAL A 145 3.68 8.14 -10.23
N GLY A 146 4.91 7.95 -10.72
CA GLY A 146 5.13 7.24 -11.97
C GLY A 146 4.74 5.77 -11.87
N LEU A 147 4.23 5.19 -12.97
CA LEU A 147 3.89 3.76 -13.05
C LEU A 147 5.09 2.86 -12.68
N ALA A 148 6.31 3.25 -13.07
CA ALA A 148 7.53 2.54 -12.69
C ALA A 148 7.74 2.49 -11.17
N THR A 149 7.39 3.55 -10.44
CA THR A 149 7.46 3.58 -8.97
C THR A 149 6.44 2.62 -8.36
N LEU A 150 5.21 2.60 -8.87
CA LEU A 150 4.18 1.64 -8.43
C LEU A 150 4.63 0.20 -8.69
N LEU A 151 5.09 -0.10 -9.90
CA LEU A 151 5.54 -1.44 -10.29
C LEU A 151 6.80 -1.89 -9.55
N ARG A 152 7.65 -0.98 -9.06
CA ARG A 152 8.76 -1.34 -8.18
C ARG A 152 8.29 -1.88 -6.83
N HIS A 153 7.17 -1.36 -6.31
CA HIS A 153 6.57 -1.84 -5.06
C HIS A 153 5.65 -3.04 -5.28
N PHE A 154 4.96 -3.09 -6.41
CA PHE A 154 4.02 -4.13 -6.79
C PHE A 154 4.32 -4.59 -8.22
N PRO A 155 5.26 -5.53 -8.39
CA PRO A 155 5.74 -5.96 -9.72
C PRO A 155 4.64 -6.47 -10.63
N THR A 156 3.61 -7.06 -10.05
CA THR A 156 2.44 -7.56 -10.76
C THR A 156 1.16 -7.02 -10.13
N ARG A 157 0.07 -7.14 -10.87
CA ARG A 157 -1.26 -6.77 -10.39
C ARG A 157 -1.67 -7.66 -9.21
N GLU A 158 -1.31 -8.93 -9.27
CA GLU A 158 -1.53 -9.92 -8.22
C GLU A 158 -0.80 -9.55 -6.94
N ALA A 159 0.46 -9.09 -7.03
CA ALA A 159 1.23 -8.63 -5.88
C ALA A 159 0.59 -7.40 -5.20
N LEU A 160 0.01 -6.48 -5.98
CA LEU A 160 -0.76 -5.36 -5.42
C LEU A 160 -2.01 -5.85 -4.70
N PHE A 161 -2.77 -6.75 -5.32
CA PHE A 161 -3.99 -7.28 -4.74
C PHE A 161 -3.73 -8.10 -3.48
N GLU A 162 -2.66 -8.90 -3.46
CA GLU A 162 -2.22 -9.62 -2.26
C GLU A 162 -1.91 -8.66 -1.11
N ALA A 163 -1.16 -7.58 -1.38
CA ALA A 163 -0.84 -6.58 -0.38
C ALA A 163 -2.09 -5.83 0.13
N LEU A 164 -3.05 -5.54 -0.76
CA LEU A 164 -4.33 -4.92 -0.40
C LEU A 164 -5.20 -5.86 0.45
N LEU A 165 -5.31 -7.14 0.07
CA LEU A 165 -6.04 -8.14 0.83
C LEU A 165 -5.49 -8.25 2.24
N ARG A 166 -4.16 -8.36 2.38
CA ARG A 166 -3.50 -8.42 3.69
C ARG A 166 -3.78 -7.18 4.52
N MET A 167 -3.66 -5.98 3.94
CA MET A 167 -3.95 -4.72 4.65
C MET A 167 -5.39 -4.66 5.15
N ASN A 168 -6.37 -5.06 4.33
CA ASN A 168 -7.77 -5.01 4.70
C ASN A 168 -8.15 -6.08 5.73
N VAL A 169 -7.55 -7.27 5.65
CA VAL A 169 -7.70 -8.32 6.65
C VAL A 169 -7.13 -7.89 8.00
N ASP A 170 -5.95 -7.26 7.99
CA ASP A 170 -5.34 -6.68 9.19
C ASP A 170 -6.28 -5.62 9.78
N ALA A 171 -6.86 -4.74 8.95
CA ALA A 171 -7.81 -3.72 9.37
C ALA A 171 -9.11 -4.32 9.96
N LEU A 172 -9.71 -5.32 9.30
CA LEU A 172 -10.91 -6.01 9.80
C LEU A 172 -10.65 -6.75 11.12
N THR A 173 -9.48 -7.37 11.25
CA THR A 173 -9.09 -8.07 12.47
C THR A 173 -8.84 -7.08 13.62
N GLN A 174 -8.20 -5.95 13.33
CA GLN A 174 -7.98 -4.87 14.29
C GLN A 174 -9.31 -4.25 14.74
N GLN A 175 -10.22 -3.98 13.81
CA GLN A 175 -11.55 -3.46 14.11
C GLN A 175 -12.33 -4.44 15.01
N ALA A 176 -12.26 -5.74 14.76
CA ALA A 176 -12.88 -6.73 15.64
C ALA A 176 -12.32 -6.63 17.06
N ALA A 177 -10.99 -6.54 17.21
CA ALA A 177 -10.35 -6.42 18.52
C ALA A 177 -10.79 -5.16 19.28
N GLU A 178 -11.02 -4.05 18.59
CA GLU A 178 -11.56 -2.83 19.20
C GLU A 178 -13.03 -3.00 19.63
N LEU A 179 -13.83 -3.65 18.78
CA LEU A 179 -15.25 -3.92 19.00
C LEU A 179 -15.50 -5.00 20.06
N GLU A 180 -14.53 -5.87 20.35
CA GLU A 180 -14.60 -6.88 21.40
C GLU A 180 -14.82 -6.30 22.80
N THR A 181 -14.48 -5.04 23.02
CA THR A 181 -14.72 -4.35 24.31
C THR A 181 -15.95 -3.43 24.26
N SER A 182 -16.52 -3.23 23.07
CA SER A 182 -17.64 -2.32 22.85
C SER A 182 -18.97 -2.89 23.33
N LYS A 183 -19.92 -1.99 23.61
CA LYS A 183 -21.30 -2.30 23.96
C LYS A 183 -22.26 -1.44 23.10
N PRO A 184 -23.42 -1.99 22.69
CA PRO A 184 -23.86 -3.36 22.93
C PRO A 184 -23.23 -4.35 21.91
N PRO A 185 -23.03 -5.63 22.26
CA PRO A 185 -22.22 -6.57 21.47
C PRO A 185 -22.87 -6.99 20.14
N ASP A 186 -24.20 -6.96 20.05
CA ASP A 186 -24.97 -7.14 18.82
C ASP A 186 -24.72 -6.01 17.82
N GLU A 187 -24.73 -4.75 18.25
CA GLU A 187 -24.37 -3.63 17.37
C GLU A 187 -22.91 -3.71 16.93
N ALA A 188 -22.01 -4.12 17.83
CA ALA A 188 -20.60 -4.34 17.50
C ALA A 188 -20.43 -5.44 16.43
N LEU A 189 -21.14 -6.57 16.58
CA LEU A 189 -21.14 -7.65 15.60
C LEU A 189 -21.68 -7.18 14.23
N VAL A 190 -22.81 -6.47 14.21
CA VAL A 190 -23.41 -5.97 12.96
C VAL A 190 -22.52 -4.93 12.27
N SER A 191 -21.90 -4.04 13.05
CA SER A 191 -20.95 -3.05 12.53
C SER A 191 -19.76 -3.73 11.85
N TRP A 192 -19.15 -4.69 12.52
CA TRP A 192 -18.05 -5.47 11.94
C TRP A 192 -18.48 -6.28 10.71
N PHE A 193 -19.65 -6.92 10.77
CA PHE A 193 -20.21 -7.68 9.65
C PHE A 193 -20.44 -6.80 8.42
N ARG A 194 -20.87 -5.54 8.60
CA ARG A 194 -21.02 -4.56 7.51
C ARG A 194 -19.72 -4.26 6.81
N GLU A 195 -18.66 -3.97 7.56
CA GLU A 195 -17.33 -3.72 6.99
C GLU A 195 -16.80 -4.94 6.23
N GLY A 196 -17.01 -6.14 6.79
CA GLY A 196 -16.65 -7.37 6.11
C GLY A 196 -17.42 -7.60 4.80
N VAL A 197 -18.74 -7.33 4.77
CA VAL A 197 -19.55 -7.39 3.53
C VAL A 197 -19.01 -6.41 2.48
N ALA A 198 -18.69 -5.18 2.86
CA ALA A 198 -18.12 -4.17 1.96
C ALA A 198 -16.75 -4.61 1.40
N PHE A 199 -15.92 -5.25 2.24
CA PHE A 199 -14.67 -5.87 1.82
C PHE A 199 -14.91 -6.98 0.78
N PHE A 200 -15.77 -7.97 1.05
CA PHE A 200 -16.02 -9.04 0.08
C PHE A 200 -16.65 -8.55 -1.21
N HIS A 201 -17.51 -7.53 -1.15
CA HIS A 201 -18.05 -6.88 -2.33
C HIS A 201 -16.93 -6.33 -3.24
N SER A 202 -16.06 -5.50 -2.67
CA SER A 202 -14.98 -4.82 -3.40
C SER A 202 -13.95 -5.78 -4.00
N TYR A 203 -13.71 -6.92 -3.33
CA TYR A 203 -12.66 -7.87 -3.71
C TYR A 203 -13.19 -9.16 -4.36
N SER A 204 -14.51 -9.31 -4.57
CA SER A 204 -15.11 -10.52 -5.15
C SER A 204 -14.50 -10.92 -6.51
N GLY A 205 -14.36 -9.97 -7.45
CA GLY A 205 -13.72 -10.23 -8.74
C GLY A 205 -12.20 -10.41 -8.64
N VAL A 206 -11.55 -9.75 -7.66
CA VAL A 206 -10.12 -9.90 -7.40
C VAL A 206 -9.81 -11.30 -6.86
N CYS A 207 -10.63 -11.83 -5.95
CA CYS A 207 -10.52 -13.18 -5.43
C CYS A 207 -10.69 -14.23 -6.54
N ALA A 208 -11.63 -14.04 -7.47
CA ALA A 208 -11.78 -14.93 -8.63
C ALA A 208 -10.53 -14.91 -9.54
N LEU A 209 -9.99 -13.72 -9.81
CA LEU A 209 -8.75 -13.56 -10.58
C LEU A 209 -7.57 -14.26 -9.87
N MET A 210 -7.40 -14.05 -8.57
CA MET A 210 -6.32 -14.66 -7.78
C MET A 210 -6.45 -16.17 -7.67
N ALA A 211 -7.66 -16.70 -7.44
CA ALA A 211 -7.92 -18.14 -7.41
C ALA A 211 -7.65 -18.81 -8.76
N SER A 212 -7.93 -18.10 -9.87
CA SER A 212 -7.57 -18.59 -11.21
C SER A 212 -6.07 -18.52 -11.50
N ALA A 213 -5.36 -17.57 -10.88
CA ALA A 213 -3.92 -17.40 -11.04
C ALA A 213 -3.11 -18.40 -10.19
N HIS A 214 -3.63 -18.81 -9.02
CA HIS A 214 -2.94 -19.69 -8.08
C HIS A 214 -3.89 -20.63 -7.32
N ALA A 215 -3.69 -21.94 -7.48
CA ALA A 215 -4.37 -22.99 -6.71
C ALA A 215 -3.47 -23.51 -5.57
N ASP A 216 -3.09 -22.62 -4.65
CA ASP A 216 -2.15 -22.91 -3.56
C ASP A 216 -2.84 -22.86 -2.18
N PRO A 217 -2.81 -23.95 -1.39
CA PRO A 217 -3.24 -23.97 0.01
C PRO A 217 -2.50 -22.97 0.93
N ASP A 218 -1.25 -22.60 0.59
CA ASP A 218 -0.45 -21.60 1.33
C ASP A 218 -0.73 -20.16 0.87
N SER A 219 -1.74 -19.96 0.01
CA SER A 219 -2.08 -18.64 -0.51
C SER A 219 -2.54 -17.67 0.58
N ALA A 220 -2.28 -16.37 0.33
CA ALA A 220 -2.73 -15.27 1.17
C ALA A 220 -4.24 -15.31 1.46
N LEU A 221 -5.06 -15.87 0.55
CA LEU A 221 -6.50 -16.01 0.71
C LEU A 221 -6.88 -16.97 1.84
N HIS A 222 -6.15 -18.07 2.03
CA HIS A 222 -6.41 -19.03 3.09
C HIS A 222 -6.12 -18.43 4.47
N ALA A 223 -4.92 -17.86 4.66
CA ALA A 223 -4.53 -17.20 5.89
C ALA A 223 -5.48 -16.04 6.25
N SER A 224 -5.86 -15.25 5.24
CA SER A 224 -6.83 -14.15 5.38
C SER A 224 -8.20 -14.64 5.87
N SER A 225 -8.70 -15.72 5.27
CA SER A 225 -9.98 -16.32 5.66
C SER A 225 -9.95 -16.84 7.10
N SER A 226 -8.83 -17.42 7.54
CA SER A 226 -8.69 -17.91 8.91
C SER A 226 -8.70 -16.79 9.95
N ALA A 227 -7.97 -15.69 9.70
CA ALA A 227 -7.91 -14.54 10.59
C ALA A 227 -9.29 -13.86 10.74
N VAL A 228 -9.97 -13.59 9.62
CA VAL A 228 -11.30 -12.97 9.60
C VAL A 228 -12.34 -13.87 10.29
N ARG A 229 -12.33 -15.19 10.03
CA ARG A 229 -13.21 -16.15 10.73
C ARG A 229 -13.02 -16.11 12.24
N SER A 230 -11.76 -16.13 12.68
CA SER A 230 -11.42 -16.12 14.11
C SER A 230 -11.84 -14.81 14.78
N ALA A 231 -11.69 -13.68 14.10
CA ALA A 231 -12.15 -12.37 14.56
C ALA A 231 -13.68 -12.31 14.70
N GLY A 232 -14.42 -12.74 13.68
CA GLY A 232 -15.88 -12.80 13.69
C GLY A 232 -16.42 -13.75 14.76
N ALA A 233 -15.78 -14.90 14.96
CA ALA A 233 -16.16 -15.86 16.00
C ALA A 233 -16.13 -15.24 17.41
N ARG A 234 -15.13 -14.41 17.72
CA ARG A 234 -15.02 -13.76 19.04
C ARG A 234 -16.16 -12.76 19.27
N LEU A 235 -16.50 -11.96 18.27
CA LEU A 235 -17.64 -11.03 18.34
C LEU A 235 -18.98 -11.78 18.46
N LEU A 236 -19.14 -12.86 17.69
CA LEU A 236 -20.34 -13.71 17.73
C LEU A 236 -20.54 -14.34 19.11
N LEU A 237 -19.49 -14.93 19.69
CA LEU A 237 -19.54 -15.53 21.02
C LEU A 237 -19.95 -14.52 22.10
N ARG A 238 -19.52 -13.26 21.97
CA ARG A 238 -19.97 -12.19 22.89
C ARG A 238 -21.45 -11.88 22.76
N ALA A 239 -21.96 -11.74 21.54
CA ALA A 239 -23.38 -11.51 21.33
C ALA A 239 -24.24 -12.72 21.78
N GLN A 240 -23.75 -13.95 21.56
CA GLN A 240 -24.36 -15.18 22.05
C GLN A 240 -24.40 -15.23 23.59
N ALA A 241 -23.32 -14.84 24.26
CA ALA A 241 -23.26 -14.81 25.72
C ALA A 241 -24.28 -13.84 26.35
N GLU A 242 -24.65 -12.77 25.65
CA GLU A 242 -25.69 -11.82 26.06
C GLU A 242 -27.09 -12.18 25.54
N GLY A 243 -27.23 -13.31 24.85
CA GLY A 243 -28.48 -13.79 24.28
C GLY A 243 -29.03 -12.91 23.15
N THR A 244 -28.18 -12.11 22.50
CA THR A 244 -28.57 -11.21 21.41
C THR A 244 -28.26 -11.79 20.02
N ALA A 245 -27.56 -12.93 19.94
CA ALA A 245 -27.33 -13.67 18.70
C ALA A 245 -27.67 -15.16 18.85
N ARG A 246 -28.00 -15.81 17.72
CA ARG A 246 -28.34 -17.24 17.67
C ARG A 246 -27.18 -18.12 18.13
N ALA A 247 -27.48 -19.17 18.91
CA ALA A 247 -26.47 -20.04 19.53
C ALA A 247 -26.05 -21.23 18.65
N ASP A 248 -26.76 -21.49 17.56
CA ASP A 248 -26.52 -22.59 16.62
C ASP A 248 -25.69 -22.16 15.40
N MET A 249 -24.83 -21.15 15.56
CA MET A 249 -23.98 -20.60 14.51
C MET A 249 -22.55 -20.40 15.02
N ASP A 250 -21.57 -20.64 14.16
CA ASP A 250 -20.16 -20.40 14.45
C ASP A 250 -19.51 -19.34 13.53
N GLY A 251 -18.19 -19.15 13.67
CA GLY A 251 -17.44 -18.20 12.84
C GLY A 251 -17.33 -18.61 11.37
N VAL A 252 -17.49 -19.90 11.03
CA VAL A 252 -17.50 -20.40 9.65
C VAL A 252 -18.79 -19.98 8.97
N ASP A 253 -19.93 -20.17 9.63
CA ASP A 253 -21.23 -19.74 9.12
C ASP A 253 -21.28 -18.22 8.94
N LEU A 254 -20.81 -17.46 9.94
CA LEU A 254 -20.76 -16.00 9.88
C LEU A 254 -19.92 -15.52 8.69
N PHE A 255 -18.76 -16.13 8.49
CA PHE A 255 -17.90 -15.83 7.36
C PHE A 255 -18.55 -16.18 6.01
N ALA A 256 -19.19 -17.36 5.91
CA ALA A 256 -19.88 -17.77 4.69
C ALA A 256 -21.02 -16.80 4.33
N LEU A 257 -21.83 -16.37 5.31
CA LEU A 257 -22.88 -15.38 5.12
C LEU A 257 -22.33 -14.02 4.69
N MET A 258 -21.24 -13.58 5.33
CA MET A 258 -20.56 -12.32 5.02
C MET A 258 -19.99 -12.32 3.60
N SER A 259 -19.26 -13.38 3.22
CA SER A 259 -18.69 -13.53 1.87
C SER A 259 -19.78 -13.68 0.81
N GLY A 260 -20.80 -14.50 1.08
CA GLY A 260 -21.92 -14.72 0.18
C GLY A 260 -22.73 -13.45 -0.07
N LEU A 261 -23.02 -12.68 0.98
CA LEU A 261 -23.71 -11.39 0.83
C LEU A 261 -22.86 -10.38 0.07
N GLY A 262 -21.58 -10.23 0.40
CA GLY A 262 -20.66 -9.32 -0.31
C GLY A 262 -20.59 -9.61 -1.80
N TRP A 263 -20.49 -10.89 -2.17
CA TRP A 263 -20.57 -11.30 -3.57
C TRP A 263 -21.94 -11.00 -4.20
N LEU A 264 -23.03 -11.32 -3.51
CA LEU A 264 -24.41 -11.16 -4.01
C LEU A 264 -24.74 -9.69 -4.30
N VAL A 265 -24.39 -8.76 -3.40
CA VAL A 265 -24.64 -7.33 -3.60
C VAL A 265 -23.75 -6.73 -4.71
N GLY A 266 -22.67 -7.42 -5.09
CA GLY A 266 -21.88 -7.11 -6.29
C GLY A 266 -22.58 -7.39 -7.62
N GLN A 267 -23.67 -8.16 -7.61
CA GLN A 267 -24.39 -8.49 -8.83
C GLN A 267 -25.37 -7.35 -9.22
N PRO A 268 -25.39 -6.89 -10.49
CA PRO A 268 -26.23 -5.76 -10.91
C PRO A 268 -27.73 -5.91 -10.56
N GLY A 269 -28.25 -7.14 -10.61
CA GLY A 269 -29.66 -7.42 -10.28
C GLY A 269 -29.99 -7.31 -8.79
N PHE A 270 -29.00 -7.38 -7.90
CA PHE A 270 -29.18 -7.36 -6.45
C PHE A 270 -28.64 -6.09 -5.79
N ALA A 271 -27.83 -5.29 -6.48
CA ALA A 271 -27.30 -4.03 -5.95
C ALA A 271 -28.38 -3.09 -5.36
N PRO A 272 -29.56 -2.87 -5.98
CA PRO A 272 -30.62 -2.05 -5.38
C PRO A 272 -31.24 -2.63 -4.11
N ARG A 273 -31.01 -3.92 -3.83
CA ARG A 273 -31.52 -4.64 -2.65
C ARG A 273 -30.46 -4.84 -1.56
N GLY A 274 -29.26 -4.28 -1.71
CA GLY A 274 -28.13 -4.53 -0.82
C GLY A 274 -28.47 -4.30 0.66
N ASP A 275 -29.00 -3.13 1.00
CA ASP A 275 -29.40 -2.80 2.37
C ASP A 275 -30.49 -3.73 2.91
N HIS A 276 -31.48 -4.04 2.08
CA HIS A 276 -32.55 -4.95 2.47
C HIS A 276 -32.02 -6.36 2.76
N LEU A 277 -31.17 -6.91 1.90
CA LEU A 277 -30.56 -8.23 2.08
C LEU A 277 -29.63 -8.27 3.30
N PHE A 278 -28.88 -7.19 3.52
CA PHE A 278 -28.07 -7.02 4.73
C PHE A 278 -28.96 -7.07 5.98
N HIS A 279 -30.08 -6.36 5.99
CA HIS A 279 -31.03 -6.39 7.10
C HIS A 279 -31.63 -7.78 7.32
N VAL A 280 -32.06 -8.46 6.25
CA VAL A 280 -32.61 -9.83 6.36
C VAL A 280 -31.60 -10.79 6.98
N ILE A 281 -30.34 -10.76 6.54
CA ILE A 281 -29.29 -11.65 7.07
C ILE A 281 -28.95 -11.30 8.51
N THR A 282 -28.78 -10.01 8.83
CA THR A 282 -28.47 -9.60 10.21
C THR A 282 -29.61 -9.89 11.18
N SER A 283 -30.88 -9.76 10.76
CA SER A 283 -32.04 -10.20 11.55
C SER A 283 -32.13 -11.72 11.71
N ALA A 284 -31.53 -12.51 10.83
CA ALA A 284 -31.44 -13.97 10.99
C ALA A 284 -30.29 -14.39 11.93
N ILE A 285 -29.30 -13.52 12.14
CA ILE A 285 -28.18 -13.72 13.08
C ILE A 285 -28.58 -13.28 14.49
N LEU A 286 -29.19 -12.09 14.59
CA LEU A 286 -29.59 -11.50 15.85
C LEU A 286 -30.92 -12.07 16.33
N ILE A 287 -31.02 -12.34 17.62
CA ILE A 287 -32.29 -12.69 18.26
C ILE A 287 -32.92 -11.38 18.73
N ASN A 288 -34.18 -11.12 18.33
CA ASN A 288 -34.96 -10.04 18.94
C ASN A 288 -34.99 -10.28 20.46
N ARG A 289 -34.41 -9.37 21.25
CA ARG A 289 -34.58 -9.41 22.71
C ARG A 289 -36.08 -9.49 22.99
N PRO A 290 -36.59 -10.54 23.67
CA PRO A 290 -37.94 -10.45 24.20
C PRO A 290 -37.95 -9.24 25.13
N SER A 291 -38.87 -8.31 24.87
CA SER A 291 -39.09 -7.11 25.67
C SER A 291 -39.56 -7.50 27.08
N ASN A 292 -38.63 -7.92 27.94
CA ASN A 292 -38.93 -8.26 29.31
C ASN A 292 -38.83 -7.01 30.19
N GLY A 293 -39.98 -6.48 30.61
CA GLY A 293 -40.02 -5.59 31.76
C GLY A 293 -41.10 -4.51 31.87
N VAL A 294 -42.30 -4.66 31.29
CA VAL A 294 -43.45 -3.95 31.88
C VAL A 294 -43.72 -4.61 33.22
N LYS A 295 -43.25 -3.99 34.31
CA LYS A 295 -43.62 -4.37 35.68
C LYS A 295 -45.14 -4.45 35.75
N LYS A 296 -45.69 -5.64 35.98
CA LYS A 296 -47.06 -5.78 36.47
C LYS A 296 -47.12 -5.01 37.79
N ALA A 297 -47.88 -3.92 37.78
CA ALA A 297 -48.34 -3.29 39.01
C ALA A 297 -49.23 -4.31 39.73
N THR A 298 -48.76 -4.83 40.84
CA THR A 298 -49.60 -5.54 41.80
C THR A 298 -50.17 -4.47 42.73
N CYS A 299 -51.48 -4.23 42.61
CA CYS A 299 -52.30 -3.68 43.69
C CYS A 299 -52.66 -4.80 44.68
#